data_AF-A0A1C6YHY4-F1
#
_entry.id   AF-A0A1C6YHY4-F1
#
_cell.length_a   1.000
_cell.length_b   1.000
_cell.length_c   1.000
_cell.angle_alpha   90.00
_cell.angle_beta   90.00
_cell.angle_gamma   90.00
#
_symmetry.space_group_name_H-M   'P 1'
#
loop_
_entity.id
_entity.type
_entity.pdbx_description
1 polymer ?
#
loop_
_entity_poly.entity_id
_entity_poly.type
_entity_poly.pdbx_seq_one_letter_code
_entity_poly.pdbx_strand_id
1 'polypeptide(L)'
;MSSFKLLGVVNNRTWGPDIKNEELVNSCMEDIKKYQFEPSMKFEKIGKICDFTTTTYQKNIKDINKISGDGDNAFEEELQFQTVDLRTGQKPKGTLFNKKKIINKQTTQAFAQKQQEEDNLYSSRIKTAEQKKQKMLQQAKTARLNARHRIFTEWSNEPTPSWTVDCEIMFNELPKKSIKIDHLKIEDIFFRGKVLYYDKRFENINVKNPPFLAHLNKDANILVCKPSDDQALMEILDSEEKKAKENNSNGLIIVSTDQILSCLMSCVHSKYSWHLIIKKKGNRIIIDKDDDSIIDLLTVNENSLDAPTQDSENKINSLQALGLEAVKINERFKNHVQLNNQIAEEYDNTSFNSKHCNNNSNILYRYRKINLPPVIHGSSKTSCTIITRGEIHSKIKGSNNSYVYICSLNEYDIKSHKNWRSQIENQKGALLANEIRNNTYKLHKFICQALLSGCDDIKLGFVSRKNANDYENHNILSIQSHKTKDLSTQIGLKYENIWGILKFIIDNISDRPDGKYVILKDPLKSLLRLYCTHEDD
;
A
#
# COMPACT_ATOMS: atom_id res chain seq x y z
N MET A 1 48.67 13.66 13.82
CA MET A 1 49.36 12.54 14.47
C MET A 1 48.30 11.62 15.07
N SER A 2 48.18 10.39 14.58
CA SER A 2 47.32 9.38 15.20
C SER A 2 47.92 9.00 16.57
N SER A 3 47.15 9.19 17.64
CA SER A 3 47.59 8.82 18.99
C SER A 3 47.52 7.30 19.16
N PHE A 4 48.67 6.64 19.20
CA PHE A 4 48.75 5.27 19.67
C PHE A 4 48.91 5.29 21.20
N LYS A 5 47.91 4.74 21.90
CA LYS A 5 47.94 4.59 23.36
C LYS A 5 48.51 3.21 23.68
N LEU A 6 49.71 3.16 24.25
CA LEU A 6 50.33 1.91 24.66
C LEU A 6 49.64 1.41 25.94
N LEU A 7 48.96 0.27 25.87
CA LEU A 7 48.41 -0.41 27.04
C LEU A 7 49.34 -1.58 27.37
N GLY A 8 50.18 -1.41 28.38
CA GLY A 8 51.05 -2.47 28.89
C GLY A 8 50.42 -3.10 30.12
N VAL A 9 50.11 -4.40 30.06
CA VAL A 9 49.65 -5.14 31.24
C VAL A 9 50.82 -5.97 31.77
N VAL A 10 51.35 -5.57 32.92
CA VAL A 10 52.49 -6.24 33.54
C VAL A 10 51.98 -7.18 34.63
N ASN A 11 52.32 -8.47 34.54
CA ASN A 11 52.06 -9.45 35.60
C ASN A 11 53.38 -9.98 36.15
N ASN A 12 53.65 -9.71 37.42
CA ASN A 12 54.89 -10.10 38.09
C ASN A 12 54.81 -11.49 38.75
N ARG A 13 53.64 -12.13 38.75
CA ARG A 13 53.39 -13.34 39.54
C ARG A 13 53.21 -14.60 38.70
N THR A 14 52.55 -14.47 37.55
CA THR A 14 52.31 -15.58 36.63
C THR A 14 52.45 -15.12 35.20
N TRP A 15 52.81 -16.03 34.31
CA TRP A 15 52.83 -15.73 32.86
C TRP A 15 51.42 -15.65 32.25
N GLY A 16 50.39 -16.16 32.93
CA GLY A 16 48.98 -16.07 32.53
C GLY A 16 48.20 -14.93 33.22
N PRO A 17 46.92 -14.72 32.84
CA PRO A 17 46.06 -13.72 33.47
C PRO A 17 45.83 -14.04 34.95
N ASP A 18 46.11 -13.08 35.83
CA ASP A 18 45.86 -13.19 37.27
C ASP A 18 44.59 -12.42 37.63
N ILE A 19 43.63 -13.12 38.27
CA ILE A 19 42.37 -12.57 38.76
C ILE A 19 42.57 -11.44 39.79
N LYS A 20 43.74 -11.41 40.45
CA LYS A 20 44.09 -10.39 41.44
C LYS A 20 44.73 -9.13 40.84
N ASN A 21 45.03 -9.14 39.53
CA ASN A 21 45.55 -7.95 38.85
C ASN A 21 44.37 -7.05 38.45
N GLU A 22 44.07 -6.06 39.28
CA GLU A 22 42.93 -5.16 39.09
C GLU A 22 43.00 -4.36 37.78
N GLU A 23 44.20 -4.01 37.30
CA GLU A 23 44.37 -3.29 36.03
C GLU A 23 43.95 -4.15 34.84
N LEU A 24 44.33 -5.44 34.80
CA LEU A 24 43.95 -6.36 33.73
C LEU A 24 42.43 -6.63 33.74
N VAL A 25 41.86 -6.79 34.93
CA VAL A 25 40.42 -7.05 35.09
C VAL A 25 39.60 -5.84 34.67
N ASN A 26 40.02 -4.62 35.02
CA ASN A 26 39.32 -3.41 34.63
C ASN A 26 39.57 -3.03 33.17
N SER A 27 40.71 -3.38 32.56
CA SER A 27 40.95 -3.07 31.14
C SER A 27 40.25 -4.04 30.17
N CYS A 28 40.14 -5.33 30.53
CA CYS A 28 39.71 -6.37 29.60
C CYS A 28 38.41 -7.09 30.00
N MET A 29 38.03 -7.04 31.28
CA MET A 29 36.91 -7.83 31.83
C MET A 29 35.88 -6.99 32.61
N GLU A 30 35.95 -5.66 32.51
CA GLU A 30 35.09 -4.74 33.27
C GLU A 30 33.60 -5.01 33.02
N ASP A 31 33.23 -5.27 31.76
CA ASP A 31 31.84 -5.54 31.38
C ASP A 31 31.39 -6.95 31.76
N ILE A 32 32.32 -7.90 31.91
CA ILE A 32 32.04 -9.29 32.29
C ILE A 32 31.71 -9.40 33.79
N LYS A 33 32.17 -8.47 34.64
CA LYS A 33 31.72 -8.41 36.04
C LYS A 33 30.25 -8.00 36.19
N LYS A 34 29.71 -7.26 35.22
CA LYS A 34 28.34 -6.73 35.28
C LYS A 34 27.28 -7.79 34.95
N TYR A 35 27.66 -8.84 34.22
CA TYR A 35 26.73 -9.86 33.72
C TYR A 35 27.30 -11.26 33.93
N GLN A 36 26.44 -12.22 34.24
CA GLN A 36 26.84 -13.62 34.30
C GLN A 36 27.32 -14.08 32.91
N PHE A 37 28.56 -14.56 32.82
CA PHE A 37 29.13 -14.98 31.55
C PHE A 37 28.47 -16.27 31.06
N GLU A 38 27.88 -16.21 29.87
CA GLU A 38 27.35 -17.37 29.17
C GLU A 38 27.91 -17.40 27.73
N PRO A 39 28.61 -18.48 27.31
CA PRO A 39 29.14 -18.57 25.96
C PRO A 39 28.00 -18.76 24.95
N SER A 40 27.88 -17.86 23.98
CA SER A 40 26.91 -17.99 22.88
C SER A 40 27.58 -17.87 21.51
N MET A 41 27.16 -18.70 20.55
CA MET A 41 27.64 -18.65 19.17
C MET A 41 26.66 -17.85 18.31
N LYS A 42 27.14 -16.79 17.62
CA LYS A 42 26.31 -15.86 16.82
C LYS A 42 25.57 -16.48 15.63
N PHE A 43 25.87 -17.74 15.27
CA PHE A 43 25.27 -18.44 14.13
C PHE A 43 24.09 -19.34 14.52
N GLU A 44 23.74 -19.37 15.81
CA GLU A 44 22.61 -20.15 16.28
C GLU A 44 21.28 -19.54 15.84
N LYS A 45 20.29 -20.40 15.62
CA LYS A 45 18.98 -20.00 15.13
C LYS A 45 18.22 -19.26 16.23
N ILE A 46 18.09 -17.94 16.10
CA ILE A 46 17.57 -17.02 17.15
C ILE A 46 16.05 -17.17 17.43
N GLY A 47 15.30 -17.88 16.56
CA GLY A 47 13.85 -18.03 16.71
C GLY A 47 13.43 -19.37 17.32
N LYS A 48 12.87 -19.34 18.54
CA LYS A 48 12.18 -20.48 19.18
C LYS A 48 10.81 -20.02 19.71
N ILE A 49 9.77 -20.82 19.46
CA ILE A 49 8.41 -20.52 19.92
C ILE A 49 8.19 -21.24 21.25
N CYS A 50 7.82 -20.50 22.30
CA CYS A 50 7.35 -21.06 23.55
C CYS A 50 5.84 -21.26 23.45
N ASP A 51 5.40 -22.51 23.40
CA ASP A 51 3.99 -22.90 23.30
C ASP A 51 3.69 -23.94 24.37
N PHE A 52 2.69 -23.65 25.19
CA PHE A 52 2.25 -24.43 26.35
C PHE A 52 1.16 -25.46 25.98
N THR A 53 0.83 -25.61 24.70
CA THR A 53 -0.12 -26.65 24.23
C THR A 53 0.59 -27.98 23.94
N THR A 54 -0.07 -29.10 24.28
CA THR A 54 0.47 -30.48 24.24
C THR A 54 1.06 -30.92 22.89
N THR A 55 0.57 -30.37 21.78
CA THR A 55 0.98 -30.74 20.41
C THR A 55 2.36 -30.21 20.02
N THR A 56 2.76 -29.07 20.57
CA THR A 56 4.03 -28.40 20.24
C THR A 56 5.14 -28.82 21.23
N TYR A 57 4.73 -29.19 22.45
CA TYR A 57 5.57 -29.72 23.52
C TYR A 57 6.41 -30.95 23.11
N GLN A 58 5.79 -31.95 22.45
CA GLN A 58 6.51 -33.16 22.00
C GLN A 58 7.54 -32.90 20.89
N LYS A 59 7.35 -31.84 20.09
CA LYS A 59 8.34 -31.43 19.08
C LYS A 59 9.52 -30.73 19.72
N ASN A 60 9.27 -29.86 20.69
CA ASN A 60 10.31 -29.12 21.41
C ASN A 60 11.25 -30.03 22.22
N ILE A 61 10.75 -31.12 22.83
CA ILE A 61 11.58 -32.10 23.56
C ILE A 61 12.62 -32.77 22.64
N LYS A 62 12.24 -33.10 21.40
CA LYS A 62 13.16 -33.74 20.44
C LYS A 62 14.26 -32.81 19.95
N ASP A 63 14.00 -31.50 19.94
CA ASP A 63 14.96 -30.48 19.51
C ASP A 63 15.87 -30.02 20.66
N ILE A 64 15.41 -30.08 21.92
CA ILE A 64 16.21 -29.77 23.12
C ILE A 64 17.31 -30.83 23.33
N ASN A 65 16.99 -32.11 23.18
CA ASN A 65 17.95 -33.21 23.36
C ASN A 65 19.07 -33.25 22.30
N LYS A 66 19.04 -32.37 21.30
CA LYS A 66 20.10 -32.23 20.28
C LYS A 66 21.15 -31.18 20.60
N ILE A 67 20.86 -30.25 21.52
CA ILE A 67 21.69 -29.03 21.70
C ILE A 67 22.34 -28.97 23.09
N SER A 68 21.81 -29.67 24.10
CA SER A 68 22.34 -29.60 25.46
C SER A 68 22.40 -30.99 26.09
N GLY A 69 23.60 -31.43 26.46
CA GLY A 69 23.86 -32.72 27.12
C GLY A 69 23.75 -32.67 28.63
N ASP A 70 23.04 -31.70 29.21
CA ASP A 70 22.97 -31.52 30.66
C ASP A 70 21.59 -30.96 31.07
N GLY A 71 20.95 -31.60 32.06
CA GLY A 71 19.71 -31.11 32.67
C GLY A 71 18.50 -32.03 32.60
N ASP A 72 18.66 -33.32 32.89
CA ASP A 72 17.57 -34.17 33.40
C ASP A 72 17.06 -33.59 34.75
N ASN A 73 15.74 -33.60 34.96
CA ASN A 73 15.01 -33.46 36.24
C ASN A 73 14.32 -32.13 36.63
N ALA A 74 14.24 -31.10 35.79
CA ALA A 74 13.55 -29.85 36.20
C ALA A 74 12.04 -29.75 35.86
N PHE A 75 11.49 -30.62 35.01
CA PHE A 75 10.18 -30.38 34.37
C PHE A 75 9.06 -31.39 34.71
N GLU A 76 9.31 -32.42 35.51
CA GLU A 76 8.25 -33.39 35.88
C GLU A 76 7.34 -32.89 37.03
N GLU A 77 7.73 -31.89 37.82
CA GLU A 77 6.94 -31.45 38.99
C GLU A 77 5.72 -30.56 38.67
N GLU A 78 5.64 -29.91 37.49
CA GLU A 78 4.55 -28.96 37.18
C GLU A 78 3.21 -29.62 36.81
N LEU A 79 3.17 -30.94 36.54
CA LEU A 79 1.93 -31.64 36.18
C LEU A 79 1.07 -32.03 37.40
N GLN A 80 1.50 -31.68 38.62
CA GLN A 80 0.89 -32.17 39.86
C GLN A 80 -0.25 -31.27 40.41
N PHE A 81 -0.48 -30.09 39.84
CA PHE A 81 -1.57 -29.21 40.28
C PHE A 81 -2.86 -29.46 39.49
N GLN A 82 -3.86 -30.00 40.17
CA GLN A 82 -5.20 -30.24 39.63
C GLN A 82 -6.16 -29.14 40.13
N THR A 83 -6.88 -28.49 39.21
CA THR A 83 -7.93 -27.54 39.56
C THR A 83 -9.15 -28.27 40.13
N VAL A 84 -9.66 -27.78 41.26
CA VAL A 84 -10.80 -28.38 41.97
C VAL A 84 -12.10 -27.98 41.27
N ASP A 85 -12.41 -28.64 40.15
CA ASP A 85 -13.77 -29.10 39.83
C ASP A 85 -13.85 -29.78 38.44
N LEU A 86 -14.56 -30.92 38.45
CA LEU A 86 -15.08 -31.70 37.31
C LEU A 86 -14.12 -32.64 36.53
N ARG A 87 -14.27 -33.93 36.88
CA ARG A 87 -13.98 -35.18 36.16
C ARG A 87 -12.55 -35.76 36.29
N THR A 88 -12.53 -37.00 36.78
CA THR A 88 -11.35 -37.85 36.99
C THR A 88 -10.53 -38.03 35.71
N GLY A 89 -9.31 -37.48 35.69
CA GLY A 89 -8.35 -37.67 34.60
C GLY A 89 -7.85 -39.11 34.53
N GLN A 90 -7.85 -39.69 33.32
CA GLN A 90 -7.27 -41.01 33.05
C GLN A 90 -5.75 -40.97 33.17
N LYS A 91 -5.19 -41.86 33.99
CA LYS A 91 -3.73 -42.08 34.08
C LYS A 91 -3.18 -42.62 32.75
N PRO A 92 -2.10 -42.06 32.17
CA PRO A 92 -1.45 -42.67 31.01
C PRO A 92 -0.75 -43.97 31.44
N LYS A 93 -1.06 -45.08 30.77
CA LYS A 93 -0.39 -46.37 30.97
C LYS A 93 0.99 -46.35 30.30
N GLY A 94 2.01 -46.75 31.06
CA GLY A 94 3.40 -46.85 30.61
C GLY A 94 3.63 -47.86 29.48
N THR A 95 4.66 -47.59 28.69
CA THR A 95 5.14 -48.40 27.57
C THR A 95 5.81 -49.69 28.05
N LEU A 96 5.11 -50.82 27.92
CA LEU A 96 5.71 -52.15 28.12
C LEU A 96 6.41 -52.62 26.83
N PHE A 97 7.74 -52.62 26.87
CA PHE A 97 8.61 -53.29 25.91
C PHE A 97 8.65 -54.81 26.17
N ASN A 98 8.78 -55.56 25.07
CA ASN A 98 9.36 -56.91 24.92
C ASN A 98 8.64 -58.14 25.52
N LYS A 99 8.04 -58.95 24.64
CA LYS A 99 8.13 -60.42 24.73
C LYS A 99 8.50 -61.06 23.39
N LYS A 100 9.45 -62.00 23.49
CA LYS A 100 10.18 -62.74 22.45
C LYS A 100 9.25 -63.52 21.51
N LYS A 101 9.57 -63.54 20.21
CA LYS A 101 8.98 -64.45 19.20
C LYS A 101 9.57 -65.86 19.33
N ILE A 102 8.71 -66.86 19.42
CA ILE A 102 9.00 -68.26 19.10
C ILE A 102 8.48 -68.52 17.68
N ILE A 103 9.29 -69.19 16.87
CA ILE A 103 9.00 -69.58 15.48
C ILE A 103 8.12 -70.84 15.50
N ASN A 104 7.08 -70.88 14.67
CA ASN A 104 6.49 -72.15 14.23
C ASN A 104 6.19 -72.12 12.72
N LYS A 105 6.40 -73.29 12.10
CA LYS A 105 6.50 -73.54 10.66
C LYS A 105 5.17 -73.40 9.91
N GLN A 106 5.34 -73.11 8.62
CA GLN A 106 4.41 -72.85 7.53
C GLN A 106 3.23 -73.82 7.36
N THR A 107 2.13 -73.30 6.79
CA THR A 107 1.25 -74.02 5.87
C THR A 107 0.83 -73.11 4.69
N THR A 108 0.52 -73.74 3.57
CA THR A 108 0.51 -73.26 2.17
C THR A 108 -0.57 -72.24 1.77
N GLN A 109 -1.35 -71.69 2.71
CA GLN A 109 -2.26 -70.57 2.43
C GLN A 109 -1.55 -69.20 2.45
N ALA A 110 -0.37 -69.11 3.07
CA ALA A 110 0.41 -67.86 3.16
C ALA A 110 1.05 -67.40 1.83
N PHE A 111 1.13 -68.26 0.81
CA PHE A 111 1.71 -67.90 -0.49
C PHE A 111 0.71 -67.13 -1.37
N ALA A 112 -0.58 -67.48 -1.31
CA ALA A 112 -1.63 -66.82 -2.08
C ALA A 112 -1.93 -65.39 -1.58
N GLN A 113 -1.82 -65.14 -0.27
CA GLN A 113 -1.89 -63.78 0.27
C GLN A 113 -0.69 -62.92 -0.14
N LYS A 114 0.49 -63.52 -0.26
CA LYS A 114 1.71 -62.80 -0.68
C LYS A 114 1.65 -62.33 -2.14
N GLN A 115 0.93 -63.06 -2.99
CA GLN A 115 0.72 -62.69 -4.39
C GLN A 115 -0.24 -61.49 -4.53
N GLN A 116 -1.26 -61.40 -3.66
CA GLN A 116 -2.10 -60.19 -3.55
C GLN A 116 -1.33 -58.98 -2.95
N GLU A 117 -0.34 -59.22 -2.09
CA GLU A 117 0.55 -58.16 -1.60
C GLU A 117 1.51 -57.64 -2.70
N GLU A 118 1.98 -58.50 -3.61
CA GLU A 118 2.84 -58.09 -4.73
C GLU A 118 2.10 -57.24 -5.79
N ASP A 119 0.83 -57.54 -6.07
CA ASP A 119 -0.02 -56.71 -6.95
C ASP A 119 -0.35 -55.34 -6.32
N ASN A 120 -0.51 -55.29 -4.99
CA ASN A 120 -0.61 -54.01 -4.25
C ASN A 120 0.71 -53.21 -4.29
N LEU A 121 1.86 -53.90 -4.32
CA LEU A 121 3.18 -53.29 -4.48
C LEU A 121 3.40 -52.70 -5.88
N TYR A 122 2.90 -53.30 -6.95
CA TYR A 122 2.94 -52.72 -8.30
C TYR A 122 2.06 -51.46 -8.43
N SER A 123 0.90 -51.45 -7.78
CA SER A 123 0.05 -50.25 -7.66
C SER A 123 0.71 -49.11 -6.86
N SER A 124 1.65 -49.44 -5.95
CA SER A 124 2.44 -48.44 -5.19
C SER A 124 3.57 -47.78 -6.01
N ARG A 125 4.05 -48.42 -7.07
CA ARG A 125 5.13 -47.89 -7.95
C ARG A 125 4.65 -46.84 -8.94
N ILE A 126 3.40 -46.94 -9.40
CA ILE A 126 2.77 -45.90 -10.25
C ILE A 126 2.49 -44.63 -9.43
N LYS A 127 2.07 -44.79 -8.16
CA LYS A 127 1.91 -43.67 -7.20
C LYS A 127 3.23 -42.94 -6.93
N THR A 128 4.38 -43.60 -7.00
CA THR A 128 5.69 -42.96 -6.75
C THR A 128 6.22 -42.15 -7.95
N ALA A 129 5.88 -42.52 -9.19
CA ALA A 129 6.20 -41.71 -10.38
C ALA A 129 5.35 -40.43 -10.43
N GLU A 130 4.06 -40.53 -10.11
CA GLU A 130 3.15 -39.39 -9.99
C GLU A 130 3.52 -38.49 -8.80
N GLN A 131 3.88 -39.06 -7.64
CA GLN A 131 4.42 -38.31 -6.51
C GLN A 131 5.76 -37.63 -6.83
N LYS A 132 6.64 -38.21 -7.64
CA LYS A 132 7.88 -37.55 -8.09
C LYS A 132 7.60 -36.37 -9.01
N LYS A 133 6.64 -36.50 -9.94
CA LYS A 133 6.19 -35.38 -10.78
C LYS A 133 5.50 -34.30 -9.94
N GLN A 134 4.74 -34.69 -8.93
CA GLN A 134 4.15 -33.76 -7.94
C GLN A 134 5.22 -33.07 -7.11
N LYS A 135 6.28 -33.77 -6.68
CA LYS A 135 7.43 -33.20 -5.95
C LYS A 135 8.25 -32.26 -6.81
N MET A 136 8.47 -32.59 -8.09
CA MET A 136 9.18 -31.72 -9.03
C MET A 136 8.35 -30.46 -9.36
N LEU A 137 7.02 -30.58 -9.49
CA LEU A 137 6.10 -29.44 -9.59
C LEU A 137 6.04 -28.61 -8.30
N GLN A 138 6.16 -29.27 -7.14
CA GLN A 138 6.20 -28.61 -5.83
C GLN A 138 7.53 -27.91 -5.59
N GLN A 139 8.65 -28.46 -6.09
CA GLN A 139 9.96 -27.82 -6.16
C GLN A 139 9.98 -26.65 -7.14
N ALA A 140 9.33 -26.76 -8.31
CA ALA A 140 9.14 -25.63 -9.22
C ALA A 140 8.26 -24.53 -8.59
N LYS A 141 7.24 -24.89 -7.80
CA LYS A 141 6.45 -23.94 -6.97
C LYS A 141 7.29 -23.28 -5.87
N THR A 142 8.20 -24.01 -5.23
CA THR A 142 9.09 -23.44 -4.19
C THR A 142 10.19 -22.58 -4.81
N ALA A 143 10.70 -22.92 -5.99
CA ALA A 143 11.62 -22.08 -6.76
C ALA A 143 10.95 -20.78 -7.23
N ARG A 144 9.67 -20.81 -7.66
CA ARG A 144 8.86 -19.60 -7.93
C ARG A 144 8.55 -18.78 -6.66
N LEU A 145 8.39 -19.41 -5.50
CA LEU A 145 8.25 -18.72 -4.21
C LEU A 145 9.56 -18.03 -3.78
N ASN A 146 10.73 -18.56 -4.14
CA ASN A 146 12.00 -17.88 -3.92
C ASN A 146 12.25 -16.75 -4.93
N ALA A 147 11.67 -16.81 -6.13
CA ALA A 147 11.61 -15.67 -7.05
C ALA A 147 10.68 -14.54 -6.53
N ARG A 148 9.66 -14.85 -5.72
CA ARG A 148 8.80 -13.88 -5.00
C ARG A 148 9.51 -13.14 -3.85
N HIS A 149 10.77 -13.49 -3.51
CA HIS A 149 11.58 -12.72 -2.56
C HIS A 149 12.22 -11.47 -3.17
N ARG A 150 11.86 -11.13 -4.42
CA ARG A 150 12.06 -9.79 -4.96
C ARG A 150 10.69 -9.17 -5.23
N ILE A 151 9.98 -8.77 -4.17
CA ILE A 151 9.02 -7.67 -4.27
C ILE A 151 9.87 -6.44 -4.57
N PHE A 152 10.28 -6.25 -5.84
CA PHE A 152 10.88 -4.99 -6.25
C PHE A 152 9.74 -4.01 -6.46
N THR A 153 9.47 -3.33 -5.37
CA THR A 153 9.07 -1.94 -5.35
C THR A 153 10.23 -1.13 -5.94
N GLU A 154 10.17 -0.88 -7.24
CA GLU A 154 11.12 0.00 -7.92
C GLU A 154 11.04 1.40 -7.32
N TRP A 155 12.18 2.08 -7.25
CA TRP A 155 12.20 3.50 -6.90
C TRP A 155 11.49 4.26 -8.00
N SER A 156 10.54 5.11 -7.63
CA SER A 156 9.95 6.03 -8.61
C SER A 156 10.96 7.07 -9.10
N ASN A 157 11.87 7.49 -8.21
CA ASN A 157 13.06 8.25 -8.51
C ASN A 157 14.15 7.76 -7.55
N GLU A 158 15.28 7.31 -8.08
CA GLU A 158 16.36 6.79 -7.26
C GLU A 158 17.13 7.96 -6.63
N PRO A 159 17.21 8.03 -5.28
CA PRO A 159 17.92 9.12 -4.63
C PRO A 159 19.40 9.12 -5.05
N THR A 160 19.89 10.27 -5.48
CA THR A 160 21.30 10.43 -5.82
C THR A 160 22.13 10.71 -4.56
N PRO A 161 23.45 10.44 -4.57
CA PRO A 161 24.33 10.75 -3.44
C PRO A 161 24.43 12.24 -3.11
N SER A 162 24.04 13.14 -4.02
CA SER A 162 24.00 14.59 -3.76
C SER A 162 22.82 15.00 -2.88
N TRP A 163 21.77 14.19 -2.80
CA TRP A 163 20.57 14.52 -2.04
C TRP A 163 20.76 14.20 -0.56
N THR A 164 20.29 15.09 0.31
CA THR A 164 20.30 14.88 1.77
C THR A 164 18.90 14.55 2.27
N VAL A 165 18.80 13.59 3.20
CA VAL A 165 17.53 13.27 3.87
C VAL A 165 17.28 14.30 4.97
N ASP A 166 16.21 15.07 4.82
CA ASP A 166 15.84 16.14 5.74
C ASP A 166 14.76 15.71 6.75
N CYS A 167 13.91 14.76 6.37
CA CYS A 167 12.83 14.26 7.21
C CYS A 167 12.43 12.84 6.79
N GLU A 168 12.16 11.98 7.77
CA GLU A 168 11.45 10.72 7.55
C GLU A 168 10.10 10.77 8.27
N ILE A 169 9.02 10.53 7.54
CA ILE A 169 7.65 10.53 8.05
C ILE A 169 7.15 9.09 8.08
N MET A 170 7.06 8.52 9.27
CA MET A 170 6.64 7.12 9.46
C MET A 170 5.12 6.97 9.35
N PHE A 171 4.64 5.97 8.61
CA PHE A 171 3.20 5.79 8.37
C PHE A 171 2.41 5.44 9.63
N ASN A 172 3.04 4.91 10.67
CA ASN A 172 2.40 4.61 11.95
C ASN A 172 1.91 5.87 12.71
N GLU A 173 2.46 7.04 12.39
CA GLU A 173 2.05 8.31 13.02
C GLU A 173 0.84 8.94 12.33
N LEU A 174 0.70 8.72 11.03
CA LEU A 174 -0.26 9.39 10.16
C LEU A 174 -1.74 9.12 10.51
N PRO A 175 -2.16 7.89 10.89
CA PRO A 175 -3.54 7.62 11.32
C PRO A 175 -3.98 8.40 12.56
N LYS A 176 -3.04 8.92 13.36
CA LYS A 176 -3.33 9.69 14.57
C LYS A 176 -3.45 11.19 14.29
N LYS A 177 -3.00 11.67 13.13
CA LYS A 177 -3.06 13.09 12.77
C LYS A 177 -4.49 13.45 12.44
N SER A 178 -5.01 14.52 13.03
CA SER A 178 -6.40 14.94 12.88
C SER A 178 -6.49 16.45 13.05
N ILE A 179 -7.48 17.07 12.43
CA ILE A 179 -7.79 18.50 12.57
C ILE A 179 -9.20 18.71 13.13
N LYS A 180 -9.45 19.91 13.67
CA LYS A 180 -10.81 20.32 14.02
C LYS A 180 -11.54 20.81 12.77
N ILE A 181 -12.61 20.11 12.37
CA ILE A 181 -13.36 20.43 11.14
C ILE A 181 -14.00 21.82 11.21
N ASP A 182 -14.45 22.27 12.39
CA ASP A 182 -15.14 23.56 12.55
C ASP A 182 -14.30 24.77 12.09
N HIS A 183 -12.98 24.62 12.06
CA HIS A 183 -12.04 25.66 11.64
C HIS A 183 -11.57 25.49 10.18
N LEU A 184 -11.94 24.40 9.52
CA LEU A 184 -11.66 24.17 8.11
C LEU A 184 -12.64 25.01 7.27
N LYS A 185 -12.10 25.94 6.47
CA LYS A 185 -12.91 26.76 5.55
C LYS A 185 -12.50 26.45 4.12
N ILE A 186 -13.47 26.17 3.27
CA ILE A 186 -13.28 25.91 1.84
C ILE A 186 -14.13 26.93 1.09
N GLU A 187 -13.48 27.74 0.27
CA GLU A 187 -14.09 28.82 -0.52
C GLU A 187 -13.81 28.57 -1.99
N ASP A 188 -14.82 28.78 -2.84
CA ASP A 188 -14.67 28.69 -4.28
C ASP A 188 -14.20 30.04 -4.84
N ILE A 189 -13.20 30.01 -5.72
CA ILE A 189 -12.65 31.21 -6.35
C ILE A 189 -13.36 31.44 -7.69
N PHE A 190 -13.28 30.47 -8.61
CA PHE A 190 -14.00 30.47 -9.88
C PHE A 190 -14.00 29.08 -10.53
N PHE A 191 -14.70 28.97 -11.65
CA PHE A 191 -14.82 27.77 -12.48
C PHE A 191 -14.28 28.03 -13.88
N ARG A 192 -13.73 26.99 -14.54
CA ARG A 192 -13.26 27.03 -15.94
C ARG A 192 -13.61 25.75 -16.68
N GLY A 193 -13.80 25.83 -17.98
CA GLY A 193 -14.16 24.70 -18.83
C GLY A 193 -15.67 24.43 -18.83
N LYS A 194 -16.05 23.20 -19.19
CA LYS A 194 -17.46 22.83 -19.41
C LYS A 194 -17.76 21.43 -18.92
N VAL A 195 -18.99 21.21 -18.49
CA VAL A 195 -19.45 19.91 -17.99
C VAL A 195 -20.79 19.53 -18.60
N LEU A 196 -20.97 18.23 -18.86
CA LEU A 196 -22.20 17.66 -19.41
C LEU A 196 -23.04 17.01 -18.31
N TYR A 197 -24.35 16.83 -18.58
CA TYR A 197 -25.22 16.10 -17.67
C TYR A 197 -24.90 14.59 -17.65
N TYR A 198 -25.05 13.98 -16.47
CA TYR A 198 -24.87 12.54 -16.27
C TYR A 198 -26.07 11.77 -16.82
N ASP A 199 -25.79 10.69 -17.57
CA ASP A 199 -26.85 9.83 -18.09
C ASP A 199 -27.24 8.74 -17.08
N LYS A 200 -28.38 8.95 -16.40
CA LYS A 200 -28.92 8.01 -15.40
C LYS A 200 -29.27 6.64 -15.98
N ARG A 201 -29.42 6.48 -17.31
CA ARG A 201 -29.76 5.19 -17.91
C ARG A 201 -28.69 4.12 -17.64
N PHE A 202 -27.44 4.52 -17.51
CA PHE A 202 -26.33 3.61 -17.22
C PHE A 202 -26.31 3.07 -15.78
N GLU A 203 -27.15 3.57 -14.87
CA GLU A 203 -27.27 2.98 -13.54
C GLU A 203 -28.00 1.61 -13.57
N ASN A 204 -28.82 1.37 -14.60
CA ASN A 204 -29.65 0.17 -14.74
C ASN A 204 -29.11 -0.82 -15.78
N ILE A 205 -27.78 -1.00 -15.84
CA ILE A 205 -27.14 -1.95 -16.77
C ILE A 205 -27.44 -3.40 -16.38
N ASN A 206 -27.74 -4.23 -17.38
CA ASN A 206 -27.88 -5.68 -17.21
C ASN A 206 -26.53 -6.38 -17.42
N VAL A 207 -26.07 -7.12 -16.41
CA VAL A 207 -24.82 -7.87 -16.42
C VAL A 207 -24.77 -8.96 -17.50
N LYS A 208 -25.93 -9.52 -17.88
CA LYS A 208 -26.04 -10.58 -18.90
C LYS A 208 -25.85 -10.04 -20.32
N ASN A 209 -26.21 -8.78 -20.55
CA ASN A 209 -26.01 -8.10 -21.82
C ASN A 209 -25.39 -6.71 -21.57
N PRO A 210 -24.10 -6.67 -21.16
CA PRO A 210 -23.45 -5.42 -20.79
C PRO A 210 -23.11 -4.60 -22.04
N PRO A 211 -23.28 -3.27 -22.01
CA PRO A 211 -22.87 -2.40 -23.11
C PRO A 211 -21.35 -2.41 -23.29
N PHE A 212 -20.92 -2.31 -24.55
CA PHE A 212 -19.52 -2.14 -24.91
C PHE A 212 -19.04 -0.73 -24.53
N LEU A 213 -17.83 -0.64 -23.98
CA LEU A 213 -17.18 0.64 -23.75
C LEU A 213 -16.71 1.21 -25.08
N ALA A 214 -17.25 2.38 -25.46
CA ALA A 214 -16.92 3.00 -26.74
C ALA A 214 -15.45 3.44 -26.81
N HIS A 215 -14.83 3.25 -27.97
CA HIS A 215 -13.53 3.83 -28.28
C HIS A 215 -13.66 5.33 -28.52
N LEU A 216 -12.67 6.09 -28.07
CA LEU A 216 -12.59 7.52 -28.38
C LEU A 216 -11.88 7.67 -29.74
N ASN A 217 -12.49 8.40 -30.67
CA ASN A 217 -11.99 8.58 -32.05
C ASN A 217 -10.73 9.46 -32.15
N LYS A 218 -10.23 9.99 -31.02
CA LYS A 218 -9.01 10.79 -30.96
C LYS A 218 -8.13 10.19 -29.87
N ASP A 219 -6.84 10.07 -30.14
CA ASP A 219 -5.80 9.96 -29.12
C ASP A 219 -5.85 11.25 -28.29
N ALA A 220 -6.81 11.34 -27.39
CA ALA A 220 -6.86 12.40 -26.42
C ALA A 220 -5.58 12.25 -25.61
N ASN A 221 -4.73 13.28 -25.62
CA ASN A 221 -3.54 13.28 -24.78
C ASN A 221 -4.02 13.16 -23.33
N ILE A 222 -3.72 12.02 -22.73
CA ILE A 222 -4.15 11.60 -21.39
C ILE A 222 -3.25 12.22 -20.32
N LEU A 223 -2.62 13.36 -20.61
CA LEU A 223 -1.68 13.99 -19.69
C LEU A 223 -2.44 14.94 -18.78
N VAL A 224 -2.33 14.73 -17.47
CA VAL A 224 -2.90 15.63 -16.47
C VAL A 224 -1.94 16.79 -16.24
N CYS A 225 -2.45 18.01 -16.42
CA CYS A 225 -1.64 19.24 -16.32
C CYS A 225 -1.11 19.46 -14.91
N LYS A 226 0.18 19.78 -14.85
CA LYS A 226 0.90 20.14 -13.63
C LYS A 226 0.41 21.47 -13.04
N PRO A 227 0.58 21.67 -11.71
CA PRO A 227 0.40 22.97 -11.08
C PRO A 227 1.21 24.10 -11.71
N SER A 228 2.49 23.88 -12.05
CA SER A 228 3.33 24.93 -12.68
C SER A 228 2.84 25.38 -14.06
N ASP A 229 2.21 24.46 -14.80
CA ASP A 229 1.76 24.69 -16.17
C ASP A 229 0.37 25.31 -16.22
N ASP A 230 -0.28 25.43 -15.07
CA ASP A 230 -1.60 26.03 -14.91
C ASP A 230 -1.46 27.53 -14.62
N GLN A 231 -1.70 28.35 -15.65
CA GLN A 231 -1.60 29.80 -15.53
C GLN A 231 -2.58 30.35 -14.49
N ALA A 232 -3.78 29.78 -14.38
CA ALA A 232 -4.80 30.24 -13.45
C ALA A 232 -4.37 30.00 -11.99
N LEU A 233 -3.78 28.84 -11.67
CA LEU A 233 -3.23 28.59 -10.34
C LEU A 233 -2.09 29.56 -9.98
N MET A 234 -1.21 29.84 -10.93
CA MET A 234 -0.07 30.74 -10.71
C MET A 234 -0.52 32.20 -10.55
N GLU A 235 -1.52 32.64 -11.30
CA GLU A 235 -2.13 33.98 -11.13
C GLU A 235 -2.80 34.14 -9.76
N ILE A 236 -3.52 33.10 -9.28
CA ILE A 236 -4.12 33.11 -7.94
C ILE A 236 -3.01 33.21 -6.88
N LEU A 237 -1.93 32.43 -7.02
CA LEU A 237 -0.80 32.47 -6.12
C LEU A 237 -0.21 33.88 -6.01
N ASP A 238 0.08 34.51 -7.14
CA ASP A 238 0.64 35.87 -7.17
C ASP A 238 -0.32 36.90 -6.56
N SER A 239 -1.63 36.74 -6.78
CA SER A 239 -2.65 37.62 -6.22
C SER A 239 -2.74 37.51 -4.69
N GLU A 240 -2.69 36.29 -4.15
CA GLU A 240 -2.77 36.04 -2.71
C GLU A 240 -1.45 36.42 -2.02
N GLU A 241 -0.31 36.25 -2.69
CA GLU A 241 0.98 36.72 -2.19
C GLU A 241 1.01 38.26 -2.06
N LYS A 242 0.48 38.98 -3.05
CA LYS A 242 0.36 40.45 -2.97
C LYS A 242 -0.52 40.88 -1.80
N LYS A 243 -1.70 40.27 -1.63
CA LYS A 243 -2.59 40.54 -0.49
C LYS A 243 -1.94 40.20 0.85
N ALA A 244 -1.14 39.14 0.93
CA ALA A 244 -0.43 38.77 2.15
C ALA A 244 0.63 39.83 2.52
N LYS A 245 1.37 40.35 1.53
CA LYS A 245 2.35 41.43 1.71
C LYS A 245 1.68 42.74 2.16
N GLU A 246 0.57 43.13 1.53
CA GLU A 246 -0.19 44.33 1.90
C GLU A 246 -0.73 44.27 3.33
N ASN A 247 -1.22 43.09 3.75
CA ASN A 247 -1.78 42.89 5.09
C ASN A 247 -0.73 42.53 6.16
N ASN A 248 0.57 42.55 5.85
CA ASN A 248 1.66 42.04 6.71
C ASN A 248 1.36 40.66 7.32
N SER A 249 0.69 39.80 6.55
CA SER A 249 0.31 38.46 6.99
C SER A 249 1.39 37.45 6.62
N ASN A 250 1.96 36.79 7.62
CA ASN A 250 2.96 35.73 7.43
C ASN A 250 2.32 34.35 7.18
N GLY A 251 1.18 34.31 6.48
CA GLY A 251 0.48 33.06 6.18
C GLY A 251 1.21 32.23 5.13
N LEU A 252 1.38 30.94 5.38
CA LEU A 252 1.92 29.99 4.40
C LEU A 252 0.88 29.71 3.29
N ILE A 253 1.28 29.84 2.03
CA ILE A 253 0.44 29.59 0.86
C ILE A 253 1.00 28.37 0.10
N ILE A 254 0.16 27.37 -0.13
CA ILE A 254 0.50 26.15 -0.88
C ILE A 254 -0.32 26.10 -2.16
N VAL A 255 0.31 25.72 -3.27
CA VAL A 255 -0.35 25.50 -4.56
C VAL A 255 -0.11 24.08 -5.04
N SER A 256 -1.18 23.41 -5.44
CA SER A 256 -1.15 22.04 -5.95
C SER A 256 -2.45 21.72 -6.72
N THR A 257 -2.51 20.56 -7.37
CA THR A 257 -3.75 19.99 -7.92
C THR A 257 -4.37 18.99 -6.95
N ASP A 258 -5.66 18.69 -7.14
CA ASP A 258 -6.39 17.66 -6.41
C ASP A 258 -5.74 16.27 -6.52
N GLN A 259 -5.21 15.90 -7.68
CA GLN A 259 -4.50 14.64 -7.89
C GLN A 259 -3.28 14.51 -6.96
N ILE A 260 -2.44 15.55 -6.90
CA ILE A 260 -1.24 15.57 -6.05
C ILE A 260 -1.63 15.61 -4.57
N LEU A 261 -2.61 16.43 -4.19
CA LEU A 261 -3.08 16.50 -2.81
C LEU A 261 -3.71 15.16 -2.36
N SER A 262 -4.46 14.49 -3.25
CA SER A 262 -5.05 13.18 -2.97
C SER A 262 -3.99 12.11 -2.72
N CYS A 263 -2.83 12.21 -3.40
CA CYS A 263 -1.68 11.34 -3.20
C CYS A 263 -1.13 11.48 -1.78
N LEU A 264 -0.92 12.72 -1.31
CA LEU A 264 -0.45 13.02 0.04
C LEU A 264 -1.46 12.64 1.12
N MET A 265 -2.74 12.97 0.90
CA MET A 265 -3.85 12.66 1.79
C MET A 265 -4.04 11.15 2.05
N SER A 266 -3.79 10.32 1.04
CA SER A 266 -4.00 8.87 1.09
C SER A 266 -2.71 8.04 1.17
N CYS A 267 -1.57 8.70 1.40
CA CYS A 267 -0.23 8.11 1.31
C CYS A 267 -0.03 6.83 2.14
N VAL A 268 -0.71 6.71 3.30
CA VAL A 268 -0.60 5.57 4.24
C VAL A 268 -0.90 4.23 3.56
N HIS A 269 -1.77 4.22 2.55
CA HIS A 269 -2.21 3.00 1.87
C HIS A 269 -1.40 2.66 0.63
N SER A 270 -0.46 3.52 0.24
CA SER A 270 0.37 3.31 -0.93
C SER A 270 1.39 2.20 -0.69
N LYS A 271 1.46 1.24 -1.62
CA LYS A 271 2.50 0.20 -1.66
C LYS A 271 3.53 0.47 -2.75
N TYR A 272 3.18 1.09 -3.87
CA TYR A 272 4.15 1.42 -4.92
C TYR A 272 4.83 2.75 -4.66
N SER A 273 6.13 2.86 -4.96
CA SER A 273 6.86 4.13 -4.82
C SER A 273 6.31 5.18 -5.77
N TRP A 274 6.27 6.42 -5.31
CA TRP A 274 5.98 7.62 -6.06
C TRP A 274 6.75 8.77 -5.42
N HIS A 275 6.94 9.86 -6.17
CA HIS A 275 7.59 11.06 -5.68
C HIS A 275 6.89 12.31 -6.20
N LEU A 276 7.09 13.41 -5.48
CA LEU A 276 6.60 14.74 -5.81
C LEU A 276 7.73 15.75 -5.64
N ILE A 277 7.75 16.74 -6.52
CA ILE A 277 8.72 17.83 -6.50
C ILE A 277 8.12 18.97 -5.69
N ILE A 278 8.90 19.56 -4.81
CA ILE A 278 8.47 20.65 -3.94
C ILE A 278 9.41 21.82 -4.16
N LYS A 279 8.87 22.98 -4.51
CA LYS A 279 9.60 24.25 -4.62
C LYS A 279 9.15 25.17 -3.50
N LYS A 280 10.02 25.43 -2.53
CA LYS A 280 9.75 26.34 -1.41
C LYS A 280 10.53 27.64 -1.59
N LYS A 281 9.82 28.77 -1.50
CA LYS A 281 10.42 30.12 -1.52
C LYS A 281 9.66 31.02 -0.56
N GLY A 282 10.28 31.48 0.52
CA GLY A 282 9.63 32.23 1.59
C GLY A 282 8.40 31.49 2.13
N ASN A 283 7.26 32.18 2.15
CA ASN A 283 5.97 31.66 2.62
C ASN A 283 5.13 31.02 1.51
N ARG A 284 5.73 30.64 0.38
CA ARG A 284 5.03 29.89 -0.68
C ARG A 284 5.67 28.53 -0.95
N ILE A 285 4.82 27.53 -1.15
CA ILE A 285 5.21 26.17 -1.49
C ILE A 285 4.40 25.74 -2.73
N ILE A 286 5.10 25.34 -3.78
CA ILE A 286 4.49 24.71 -4.96
C ILE A 286 4.84 23.23 -4.90
N ILE A 287 3.81 22.37 -4.89
CA ILE A 287 3.98 20.92 -4.92
C ILE A 287 3.59 20.45 -6.32
N ASP A 288 4.54 19.85 -7.03
CA ASP A 288 4.44 19.47 -8.44
C ASP A 288 4.79 17.98 -8.64
N LYS A 289 4.62 17.50 -9.88
CA LYS A 289 4.97 16.16 -10.35
C LYS A 289 5.82 16.23 -11.62
N ASP A 290 6.49 15.14 -11.95
CA ASP A 290 7.13 14.99 -13.27
C ASP A 290 6.12 14.78 -14.40
N ASP A 291 6.55 14.98 -15.65
CA ASP A 291 5.68 14.82 -16.82
C ASP A 291 5.21 13.37 -16.96
N ASP A 292 6.14 12.43 -16.82
CA ASP A 292 5.86 10.98 -16.88
C ASP A 292 5.72 10.38 -15.47
N SER A 293 5.03 11.09 -14.58
CA SER A 293 4.89 10.65 -13.19
C SER A 293 4.01 9.40 -13.05
N ILE A 294 4.44 8.45 -12.21
CA ILE A 294 3.66 7.28 -11.78
C ILE A 294 2.35 7.68 -11.07
N ILE A 295 2.15 8.95 -10.73
CA ILE A 295 0.91 9.46 -10.14
C ILE A 295 -0.24 9.52 -11.16
N ASP A 296 0.07 9.58 -12.47
CA ASP A 296 -0.92 9.66 -13.56
C ASP A 296 -1.54 8.29 -13.90
N LEU A 297 -0.73 7.24 -13.99
CA LEU A 297 -0.76 6.19 -12.98
C LEU A 297 -2.05 5.73 -12.28
N LEU A 298 -3.00 5.05 -12.93
CA LEU A 298 -4.09 4.36 -12.20
C LEU A 298 -3.73 2.91 -11.86
N THR A 299 -3.23 2.69 -10.65
CA THR A 299 -2.86 1.35 -10.15
C THR A 299 -4.03 0.35 -10.22
N VAL A 300 -3.69 -0.93 -10.34
CA VAL A 300 -4.66 -2.04 -10.37
C VAL A 300 -4.18 -3.10 -9.40
N ASN A 301 -5.03 -3.47 -8.45
CA ASN A 301 -4.79 -4.50 -7.42
C ASN A 301 -3.50 -4.29 -6.61
N GLU A 302 -3.07 -3.05 -6.42
CA GLU A 302 -1.89 -2.68 -5.63
C GLU A 302 -1.94 -3.24 -4.20
N ASN A 303 -3.11 -3.14 -3.56
CA ASN A 303 -3.28 -3.57 -2.18
C ASN A 303 -3.58 -5.08 -2.06
N SER A 304 -3.76 -5.79 -3.18
CA SER A 304 -3.99 -7.24 -3.22
C SER A 304 -2.79 -8.04 -2.67
N LEU A 305 -3.07 -9.30 -2.31
CA LEU A 305 -2.04 -10.29 -1.95
C LEU A 305 -1.24 -10.74 -3.19
N ASP A 306 -1.90 -10.85 -4.34
CA ASP A 306 -1.28 -11.16 -5.64
C ASP A 306 -1.23 -9.87 -6.49
N ALA A 307 -0.56 -8.84 -5.96
CA ALA A 307 -0.40 -7.57 -6.68
C ALA A 307 0.39 -7.76 -8.00
N PRO A 308 0.02 -7.07 -9.09
CA PRO A 308 0.73 -7.18 -10.35
C PRO A 308 2.17 -6.67 -10.23
N THR A 309 3.06 -7.31 -10.96
CA THR A 309 4.50 -6.99 -10.99
C THR A 309 4.92 -6.65 -12.42
N GLN A 310 6.03 -5.93 -12.60
CA GLN A 310 6.54 -5.59 -13.93
C GLN A 310 6.91 -6.84 -14.74
N ASP A 311 7.53 -7.83 -14.07
CA ASP A 311 7.99 -9.08 -14.67
C ASP A 311 6.90 -10.15 -14.84
N SER A 312 5.63 -9.74 -14.89
CA SER A 312 4.53 -10.68 -15.07
C SER A 312 4.72 -11.52 -16.34
N GLU A 313 4.51 -12.84 -16.25
CA GLU A 313 4.65 -13.77 -17.40
C GLU A 313 3.78 -13.33 -18.59
N ASN A 314 2.60 -12.79 -18.30
CA ASN A 314 1.74 -12.19 -19.31
C ASN A 314 1.99 -10.68 -19.39
N LYS A 315 2.70 -10.23 -20.44
CA LYS A 315 3.11 -8.83 -20.61
C LYS A 315 1.95 -7.82 -20.56
N ILE A 316 0.74 -8.20 -20.97
CA ILE A 316 -0.45 -7.32 -20.91
C ILE A 316 -0.97 -7.13 -19.48
N ASN A 317 -0.51 -7.96 -18.54
CA ASN A 317 -0.85 -7.92 -17.12
C ASN A 317 0.31 -7.39 -16.26
N SER A 318 1.31 -6.74 -16.88
CA SER A 318 2.37 -6.06 -16.13
C SER A 318 1.80 -4.83 -15.42
N LEU A 319 2.48 -4.37 -14.38
CA LEU A 319 2.05 -3.22 -13.59
C LEU A 319 1.80 -1.98 -14.46
N GLN A 320 2.77 -1.62 -15.32
CA GLN A 320 2.65 -0.48 -16.23
C GLN A 320 1.53 -0.66 -17.25
N ALA A 321 1.43 -1.84 -17.89
CA ALA A 321 0.42 -2.10 -18.92
C ALA A 321 -1.01 -2.03 -18.35
N LEU A 322 -1.24 -2.64 -17.18
CA LEU A 322 -2.53 -2.57 -16.48
C LEU A 322 -2.85 -1.16 -16.03
N GLY A 323 -1.85 -0.39 -15.61
CA GLY A 323 -2.04 1.00 -15.22
C GLY A 323 -2.48 1.86 -16.40
N LEU A 324 -1.79 1.76 -17.54
CA LEU A 324 -2.13 2.52 -18.75
C LEU A 324 -3.51 2.13 -19.28
N GLU A 325 -3.83 0.83 -19.27
CA GLU A 325 -5.17 0.34 -19.58
C GLU A 325 -6.22 0.95 -18.64
N ALA A 326 -5.98 0.97 -17.33
CA ALA A 326 -6.91 1.53 -16.35
C ALA A 326 -7.14 3.04 -16.54
N VAL A 327 -6.12 3.80 -16.96
CA VAL A 327 -6.27 5.21 -17.32
C VAL A 327 -7.14 5.35 -18.57
N LYS A 328 -6.85 4.60 -19.64
CA LYS A 328 -7.67 4.59 -20.87
C LYS A 328 -9.13 4.23 -20.57
N ILE A 329 -9.36 3.21 -19.75
CA ILE A 329 -10.71 2.80 -19.34
C ILE A 329 -11.41 3.93 -18.58
N ASN A 330 -10.73 4.59 -17.63
CA ASN A 330 -11.33 5.69 -16.87
C ASN A 330 -11.74 6.84 -17.78
N GLU A 331 -10.87 7.25 -18.71
CA GLU A 331 -11.19 8.33 -19.64
C GLU A 331 -12.34 7.98 -20.58
N ARG A 332 -12.31 6.79 -21.21
CA ARG A 332 -13.40 6.30 -22.05
C ARG A 332 -14.71 6.21 -21.27
N PHE A 333 -14.67 5.70 -20.03
CA PHE A 333 -15.84 5.56 -19.18
C PHE A 333 -16.43 6.91 -18.78
N LYS A 334 -15.61 7.88 -18.38
CA LYS A 334 -16.03 9.25 -18.07
C LYS A 334 -16.83 9.87 -19.22
N ASN A 335 -16.32 9.77 -20.45
CA ASN A 335 -16.98 10.31 -21.64
C ASN A 335 -18.23 9.50 -22.02
N HIS A 336 -18.24 8.18 -21.83
CA HIS A 336 -19.34 7.32 -22.26
C HIS A 336 -20.63 7.50 -21.44
N VAL A 337 -20.51 7.80 -20.14
CA VAL A 337 -21.67 7.95 -19.23
C VAL A 337 -22.24 9.36 -19.18
N GLN A 338 -21.72 10.27 -20.01
CA GLN A 338 -22.21 11.64 -20.16
C GLN A 338 -23.24 11.75 -21.30
N LEU A 339 -24.15 12.71 -21.20
CA LEU A 339 -25.05 13.08 -22.29
C LEU A 339 -24.35 14.04 -23.25
N ASN A 340 -23.74 13.51 -24.32
CA ASN A 340 -22.95 14.25 -25.31
C ASN A 340 -23.60 15.54 -25.85
N ASN A 341 -24.93 15.58 -25.93
CA ASN A 341 -25.68 16.70 -26.52
C ASN A 341 -26.29 17.66 -25.49
N GLN A 342 -26.03 17.49 -24.18
CA GLN A 342 -26.61 18.34 -23.13
C GLN A 342 -25.53 18.90 -22.21
N ILE A 343 -25.13 20.14 -22.51
CA ILE A 343 -24.23 20.93 -21.66
C ILE A 343 -24.99 21.34 -20.40
N ALA A 344 -24.37 21.08 -19.25
CA ALA A 344 -24.92 21.46 -17.95
C ALA A 344 -24.45 22.86 -17.53
N GLU A 345 -23.14 23.11 -17.63
CA GLU A 345 -22.50 24.39 -17.33
C GLU A 345 -21.30 24.60 -18.25
N GLU A 346 -21.03 25.85 -18.63
CA GLU A 346 -19.91 26.25 -19.47
C GLU A 346 -19.38 27.60 -18.96
N TYR A 347 -18.06 27.66 -18.83
CA TYR A 347 -17.30 28.82 -18.36
C TYR A 347 -16.14 29.08 -19.32
N ASP A 348 -15.36 30.14 -19.05
CA ASP A 348 -14.15 30.43 -19.81
C ASP A 348 -13.21 29.22 -19.88
N ASN A 349 -12.54 29.07 -21.03
CA ASN A 349 -11.58 28.00 -21.24
C ASN A 349 -10.40 28.10 -20.25
N THR A 350 -9.77 26.94 -20.01
CA THR A 350 -8.53 26.84 -19.24
C THR A 350 -7.33 27.30 -20.05
N SER A 351 -6.41 28.01 -19.39
CA SER A 351 -5.11 28.41 -19.92
C SER A 351 -4.01 27.50 -19.38
N PHE A 352 -3.88 26.31 -19.97
CA PHE A 352 -2.75 25.43 -19.70
C PHE A 352 -1.60 25.73 -20.67
N ASN A 353 -0.39 25.92 -20.12
CA ASN A 353 0.81 26.23 -20.91
C ASN A 353 1.32 25.01 -21.71
N SER A 354 1.02 23.80 -21.25
CA SER A 354 1.41 22.56 -21.94
C SER A 354 0.57 22.34 -23.19
N LYS A 355 1.23 22.25 -24.36
CA LYS A 355 0.59 21.93 -25.65
C LYS A 355 -0.10 20.56 -25.67
N HIS A 356 0.25 19.68 -24.73
CA HIS A 356 -0.32 18.34 -24.61
C HIS A 356 -1.58 18.31 -23.76
N CYS A 357 -1.83 19.33 -22.95
CA CYS A 357 -3.05 19.47 -22.18
C CYS A 357 -4.23 19.86 -23.08
N ASN A 358 -5.18 18.94 -23.26
CA ASN A 358 -6.31 19.20 -24.13
C ASN A 358 -7.31 20.16 -23.47
N ASN A 359 -7.29 21.43 -23.90
CA ASN A 359 -8.22 22.47 -23.45
C ASN A 359 -9.70 22.15 -23.77
N ASN A 360 -9.97 21.18 -24.63
CA ASN A 360 -11.32 20.81 -25.10
C ASN A 360 -11.89 19.54 -24.45
N SER A 361 -11.54 19.25 -23.20
CA SER A 361 -12.17 18.17 -22.43
C SER A 361 -13.53 18.61 -21.86
N ASN A 362 -14.49 17.68 -21.79
CA ASN A 362 -15.79 17.90 -21.13
C ASN A 362 -15.64 17.81 -19.60
N ILE A 363 -14.68 18.56 -19.07
CA ILE A 363 -14.33 18.62 -17.65
C ILE A 363 -14.47 20.07 -17.18
N LEU A 364 -15.10 20.24 -16.02
CA LEU A 364 -15.19 21.52 -15.33
C LEU A 364 -14.14 21.56 -14.23
N TYR A 365 -13.27 22.56 -14.28
CA TYR A 365 -12.24 22.80 -13.28
C TYR A 365 -12.74 23.81 -12.26
N ARG A 366 -12.69 23.46 -10.99
CA ARG A 366 -13.07 24.32 -9.86
C ARG A 366 -11.83 24.71 -9.09
N TYR A 367 -11.56 26.01 -8.99
CA TYR A 367 -10.44 26.55 -8.23
C TYR A 367 -10.92 26.93 -6.84
N ARG A 368 -10.27 26.40 -5.81
CA ARG A 368 -10.71 26.53 -4.42
C ARG A 368 -9.57 26.99 -3.54
N LYS A 369 -9.92 27.82 -2.56
CA LYS A 369 -9.07 28.24 -1.46
C LYS A 369 -9.49 27.49 -0.20
N ILE A 370 -8.55 26.80 0.42
CA ILE A 370 -8.78 26.00 1.62
C ILE A 370 -7.91 26.58 2.73
N ASN A 371 -8.54 27.08 3.80
CA ASN A 371 -7.82 27.45 5.01
C ASN A 371 -7.73 26.24 5.94
N LEU A 372 -6.53 25.69 6.06
CA LEU A 372 -6.25 24.47 6.80
C LEU A 372 -5.84 24.80 8.24
N PRO A 373 -6.62 24.40 9.24
CA PRO A 373 -6.27 24.60 10.65
C PRO A 373 -5.07 23.75 11.08
N PRO A 374 -4.42 24.10 12.22
CA PRO A 374 -3.33 23.30 12.76
C PRO A 374 -3.80 21.90 13.20
N VAL A 375 -2.86 20.93 13.17
CA VAL A 375 -3.11 19.57 13.66
C VAL A 375 -3.39 19.58 15.16
N ILE A 376 -4.36 18.80 15.60
CA ILE A 376 -4.68 18.62 17.01
C ILE A 376 -3.44 18.02 17.72
N HIS A 377 -2.99 18.68 18.79
CA HIS A 377 -1.74 18.35 19.51
C HIS A 377 -0.47 18.38 18.63
N GLY A 378 -0.49 19.11 17.51
CA GLY A 378 0.68 19.36 16.68
C GLY A 378 1.63 20.39 17.29
N SER A 379 2.89 20.35 16.84
CA SER A 379 3.91 21.36 17.20
C SER A 379 3.58 22.73 16.57
N SER A 380 3.15 22.72 15.30
CA SER A 380 2.76 23.92 14.57
C SER A 380 1.37 24.40 14.98
N LYS A 381 1.28 25.66 15.40
CA LYS A 381 0.03 26.34 15.74
C LYS A 381 -0.48 27.25 14.61
N THR A 382 0.18 27.26 13.46
CA THR A 382 -0.16 28.17 12.34
C THR A 382 -1.13 27.51 11.37
N SER A 383 -2.13 28.26 10.93
CA SER A 383 -2.98 27.90 9.79
C SER A 383 -2.22 28.11 8.48
N CYS A 384 -2.52 27.31 7.46
CA CYS A 384 -1.98 27.50 6.12
C CYS A 384 -3.10 27.54 5.07
N THR A 385 -2.89 28.32 4.01
CA THR A 385 -3.82 28.43 2.89
C THR A 385 -3.37 27.50 1.77
N ILE A 386 -4.26 26.63 1.29
CA ILE A 386 -4.03 25.79 0.11
C ILE A 386 -4.91 26.30 -1.02
N ILE A 387 -4.30 26.54 -2.17
CA ILE A 387 -4.99 26.81 -3.43
C ILE A 387 -4.92 25.53 -4.24
N THR A 388 -6.09 25.02 -4.65
CA THR A 388 -6.18 23.79 -5.43
C THR A 388 -7.12 23.93 -6.61
N ARG A 389 -6.77 23.26 -7.70
CA ARG A 389 -7.70 22.94 -8.79
C ARG A 389 -8.29 21.56 -8.55
N GLY A 390 -9.60 21.42 -8.67
CA GLY A 390 -10.31 20.14 -8.65
C GLY A 390 -11.07 19.89 -9.95
N GLU A 391 -11.17 18.63 -10.36
CA GLU A 391 -11.93 18.20 -11.55
C GLU A 391 -13.35 17.75 -11.20
N ILE A 392 -14.32 18.25 -11.97
CA ILE A 392 -15.72 17.84 -11.94
C ILE A 392 -16.05 17.19 -13.28
N HIS A 393 -16.54 15.95 -13.22
CA HIS A 393 -16.76 15.16 -14.43
C HIS A 393 -18.19 15.28 -14.96
N SER A 394 -19.20 15.46 -14.10
CA SER A 394 -20.59 15.57 -14.57
C SER A 394 -21.50 16.27 -13.56
N LYS A 395 -22.73 16.58 -13.97
CA LYS A 395 -23.79 17.14 -13.11
C LYS A 395 -25.08 16.32 -13.25
N ILE A 396 -25.82 16.12 -12.17
CA ILE A 396 -27.13 15.44 -12.24
C ILE A 396 -28.24 16.43 -12.60
N LYS A 397 -29.07 16.06 -13.57
CA LYS A 397 -30.23 16.87 -13.98
C LYS A 397 -31.29 16.91 -12.86
N GLY A 398 -31.82 18.11 -12.59
CA GLY A 398 -32.93 18.32 -11.66
C GLY A 398 -32.54 18.46 -10.18
N SER A 399 -31.25 18.50 -9.85
CA SER A 399 -30.77 18.79 -8.50
C SER A 399 -29.76 19.94 -8.55
N ASN A 400 -30.03 21.00 -7.78
CA ASN A 400 -29.14 22.14 -7.68
C ASN A 400 -27.80 21.71 -7.05
N ASN A 401 -26.69 22.04 -7.71
CA ASN A 401 -25.30 21.80 -7.29
C ASN A 401 -24.88 20.35 -7.04
N SER A 402 -25.56 19.37 -7.64
CA SER A 402 -25.15 17.96 -7.57
C SER A 402 -24.02 17.62 -8.56
N TYR A 403 -22.81 18.02 -8.21
CA TYR A 403 -21.60 17.67 -8.96
C TYR A 403 -21.22 16.21 -8.73
N VAL A 404 -20.76 15.57 -9.79
CA VAL A 404 -20.48 14.14 -9.84
C VAL A 404 -19.02 13.89 -10.22
N TYR A 405 -18.36 13.07 -9.43
CA TYR A 405 -17.07 12.49 -9.77
C TYR A 405 -17.28 11.08 -10.36
N ILE A 406 -16.84 10.87 -11.58
CA ILE A 406 -16.96 9.58 -12.30
C ILE A 406 -15.61 8.88 -12.32
N CYS A 407 -15.55 7.63 -11.87
CA CYS A 407 -14.35 6.80 -11.91
C CYS A 407 -14.70 5.32 -12.13
N SER A 408 -13.70 4.50 -12.46
CA SER A 408 -13.89 3.08 -12.74
C SER A 408 -12.81 2.18 -12.15
N LEU A 409 -13.25 0.98 -11.81
CA LEU A 409 -12.43 -0.18 -11.51
C LEU A 409 -12.45 -1.13 -12.70
N ASN A 410 -11.32 -1.78 -12.95
CA ASN A 410 -11.13 -2.66 -14.08
C ASN A 410 -10.77 -4.09 -13.63
N GLU A 411 -11.50 -5.07 -14.17
CA GLU A 411 -11.23 -6.50 -14.00
C GLU A 411 -10.29 -6.96 -15.10
N TYR A 412 -9.21 -7.61 -14.69
CA TYR A 412 -8.38 -8.45 -15.56
C TYR A 412 -8.36 -9.87 -15.00
N ASP A 413 -8.06 -10.85 -15.86
CA ASP A 413 -8.15 -12.25 -15.48
C ASP A 413 -7.03 -12.65 -14.50
N ILE A 414 -7.43 -12.94 -13.27
CA ILE A 414 -6.60 -13.53 -12.24
C ILE A 414 -7.25 -14.85 -11.83
N LYS A 415 -6.55 -15.97 -12.04
CA LYS A 415 -7.07 -17.32 -11.78
C LYS A 415 -7.59 -17.55 -10.36
N SER A 416 -7.12 -16.79 -9.38
CA SER A 416 -7.55 -16.89 -7.98
C SER A 416 -8.82 -16.09 -7.68
N HIS A 417 -9.23 -15.15 -8.54
CA HIS A 417 -10.38 -14.28 -8.32
C HIS A 417 -11.67 -14.88 -8.92
N LYS A 418 -12.79 -14.61 -8.25
CA LYS A 418 -14.12 -14.93 -8.79
C LYS A 418 -14.46 -13.92 -9.89
N ASN A 419 -15.10 -14.39 -10.95
CA ASN A 419 -15.54 -13.56 -12.07
C ASN A 419 -16.59 -12.53 -11.61
N TRP A 420 -16.39 -11.25 -11.94
CA TRP A 420 -17.28 -10.16 -11.54
C TRP A 420 -18.71 -10.35 -12.05
N ARG A 421 -18.93 -10.94 -13.23
CA ARG A 421 -20.29 -11.14 -13.77
C ARG A 421 -21.16 -11.95 -12.82
N SER A 422 -20.63 -13.05 -12.28
CA SER A 422 -21.35 -13.89 -11.31
C SER A 422 -21.50 -13.20 -9.95
N GLN A 423 -20.49 -12.43 -9.54
CA GLN A 423 -20.53 -11.72 -8.25
C GLN A 423 -21.49 -10.54 -8.25
N ILE A 424 -21.65 -9.82 -9.36
CA ILE A 424 -22.59 -8.70 -9.45
C ILE A 424 -24.03 -9.21 -9.38
N GLU A 425 -24.35 -10.41 -9.88
CA GLU A 425 -25.71 -10.96 -9.75
C GLU A 425 -26.02 -11.41 -8.32
N ASN A 426 -25.08 -12.11 -7.68
CA ASN A 426 -25.37 -12.81 -6.42
C ASN A 426 -24.85 -12.10 -5.15
N GLN A 427 -23.76 -11.35 -5.26
CA GLN A 427 -22.96 -10.87 -4.11
C GLN A 427 -22.32 -9.49 -4.36
N LYS A 428 -23.11 -8.49 -4.81
CA LYS A 428 -22.62 -7.12 -5.12
C LYS A 428 -21.80 -6.50 -3.99
N GLY A 429 -22.26 -6.65 -2.74
CA GLY A 429 -21.56 -6.12 -1.57
C GLY A 429 -20.21 -6.81 -1.33
N ALA A 430 -20.11 -8.12 -1.58
CA ALA A 430 -18.85 -8.85 -1.43
C ALA A 430 -17.84 -8.48 -2.52
N LEU A 431 -18.30 -8.20 -3.74
CA LEU A 431 -17.45 -7.66 -4.80
C LEU A 431 -16.86 -6.32 -4.37
N LEU A 432 -17.71 -5.36 -3.96
CA LEU A 432 -17.24 -4.05 -3.51
C LEU A 432 -16.25 -4.17 -2.34
N ALA A 433 -16.54 -5.00 -1.33
CA ALA A 433 -15.65 -5.20 -0.19
C ALA A 433 -14.29 -5.80 -0.59
N ASN A 434 -14.25 -6.69 -1.58
CA ASN A 434 -13.00 -7.22 -2.13
C ASN A 434 -12.22 -6.14 -2.89
N GLU A 435 -12.89 -5.33 -3.70
CA GLU A 435 -12.25 -4.24 -4.43
C GLU A 435 -11.71 -3.15 -3.50
N ILE A 436 -12.43 -2.83 -2.42
CA ILE A 436 -11.94 -1.93 -1.37
C ILE A 436 -10.61 -2.43 -0.79
N ARG A 437 -10.47 -3.74 -0.58
CA ARG A 437 -9.24 -4.35 -0.05
C ARG A 437 -8.10 -4.40 -1.07
N ASN A 438 -8.42 -4.69 -2.33
CA ASN A 438 -7.43 -4.87 -3.39
C ASN A 438 -6.93 -3.55 -3.99
N ASN A 439 -7.78 -2.51 -3.96
CA ASN A 439 -7.57 -1.21 -4.60
C ASN A 439 -7.72 -0.05 -3.60
N THR A 440 -7.39 -0.26 -2.32
CA THR A 440 -7.56 0.72 -1.24
C THR A 440 -6.98 2.08 -1.60
N TYR A 441 -5.72 2.13 -2.02
CA TYR A 441 -5.05 3.39 -2.34
C TYR A 441 -5.71 4.12 -3.52
N LYS A 442 -6.03 3.40 -4.60
CA LYS A 442 -6.75 3.95 -5.76
C LYS A 442 -8.10 4.55 -5.38
N LEU A 443 -8.89 3.83 -4.60
CA LEU A 443 -10.22 4.27 -4.15
C LEU A 443 -10.12 5.48 -3.22
N HIS A 444 -9.13 5.49 -2.31
CA HIS A 444 -8.89 6.65 -1.46
C HIS A 444 -8.53 7.90 -2.29
N LYS A 445 -7.66 7.76 -3.31
CA LYS A 445 -7.34 8.87 -4.23
C LYS A 445 -8.60 9.42 -4.91
N PHE A 446 -9.47 8.56 -5.46
CA PHE A 446 -10.71 8.99 -6.10
C PHE A 446 -11.63 9.76 -5.14
N ILE A 447 -11.77 9.28 -3.90
CA ILE A 447 -12.62 9.93 -2.89
C ILE A 447 -12.02 11.27 -2.46
N CYS A 448 -10.70 11.33 -2.22
CA CYS A 448 -10.01 12.58 -1.90
C CYS A 448 -10.14 13.62 -3.02
N GLN A 449 -9.99 13.22 -4.29
CA GLN A 449 -10.19 14.11 -5.44
C GLN A 449 -11.64 14.61 -5.49
N ALA A 450 -12.62 13.71 -5.36
CA ALA A 450 -14.04 14.09 -5.31
C ALA A 450 -14.34 15.08 -4.17
N LEU A 451 -13.77 14.89 -2.98
CA LEU A 451 -13.93 15.81 -1.83
C LEU A 451 -13.28 17.17 -2.09
N LEU A 452 -12.08 17.20 -2.67
CA LEU A 452 -11.36 18.43 -3.01
C LEU A 452 -12.13 19.24 -4.06
N SER A 453 -12.62 18.59 -5.12
CA SER A 453 -13.48 19.20 -6.15
C SER A 453 -14.86 19.62 -5.65
N GLY A 454 -15.29 19.10 -4.49
CA GLY A 454 -16.62 19.35 -3.93
C GLY A 454 -17.72 18.66 -4.71
N CYS A 455 -17.47 17.43 -5.15
CA CYS A 455 -18.46 16.53 -5.75
C CYS A 455 -19.22 15.77 -4.64
N ASP A 456 -20.54 15.91 -4.62
CA ASP A 456 -21.41 15.26 -3.63
C ASP A 456 -21.61 13.77 -3.91
N ASP A 457 -21.60 13.40 -5.20
CA ASP A 457 -21.83 12.05 -5.68
C ASP A 457 -20.59 11.50 -6.38
N ILE A 458 -20.31 10.22 -6.15
CA ILE A 458 -19.31 9.44 -6.86
C ILE A 458 -19.97 8.28 -7.60
N LYS A 459 -19.64 8.12 -8.89
CA LYS A 459 -20.13 7.03 -9.75
C LYS A 459 -18.97 6.10 -10.03
N LEU A 460 -19.05 4.90 -9.43
CA LEU A 460 -18.02 3.86 -9.54
C LEU A 460 -18.44 2.82 -10.59
N GLY A 461 -17.78 2.84 -11.74
CA GLY A 461 -17.98 1.84 -12.80
C GLY A 461 -17.19 0.56 -12.57
N PHE A 462 -17.81 -0.58 -12.85
CA PHE A 462 -17.16 -1.89 -12.89
C PHE A 462 -17.01 -2.31 -14.35
N VAL A 463 -15.78 -2.22 -14.86
CA VAL A 463 -15.46 -2.49 -16.27
C VAL A 463 -14.63 -3.76 -16.36
N SER A 464 -14.92 -4.63 -17.32
CA SER A 464 -14.22 -5.90 -17.50
C SER A 464 -13.78 -6.05 -18.95
N ARG A 465 -12.61 -6.63 -19.21
CA ARG A 465 -12.18 -6.97 -20.57
C ARG A 465 -13.24 -7.86 -21.24
N LYS A 466 -13.44 -7.70 -22.54
CA LYS A 466 -14.33 -8.57 -23.32
C LYS A 466 -13.78 -10.00 -23.34
N ASN A 467 -12.49 -10.12 -23.63
CA ASN A 467 -11.72 -11.35 -23.57
C ASN A 467 -10.52 -11.13 -22.64
N ALA A 468 -10.12 -12.14 -21.86
CA ALA A 468 -9.01 -12.01 -20.91
C ALA A 468 -7.69 -11.49 -21.53
N ASN A 469 -7.44 -11.87 -22.79
CA ASN A 469 -6.22 -11.52 -23.54
C ASN A 469 -6.37 -10.24 -24.39
N ASP A 470 -7.52 -9.57 -24.37
CA ASP A 470 -7.79 -8.35 -25.13
C ASP A 470 -7.89 -7.16 -24.18
N TYR A 471 -6.83 -6.34 -24.15
CA TYR A 471 -6.72 -5.17 -23.27
C TYR A 471 -7.31 -3.89 -23.90
N GLU A 472 -7.80 -3.94 -25.14
CA GLU A 472 -8.34 -2.75 -25.82
C GLU A 472 -9.87 -2.71 -25.77
N ASN A 473 -10.55 -3.86 -25.75
CA ASN A 473 -12.01 -3.93 -25.75
C ASN A 473 -12.59 -4.33 -24.38
N HIS A 474 -13.49 -3.50 -23.86
CA HIS A 474 -14.08 -3.68 -22.54
C HIS A 474 -15.61 -3.56 -22.56
N ASN A 475 -16.25 -4.13 -21.53
CA ASN A 475 -17.68 -4.05 -21.27
C ASN A 475 -17.93 -3.39 -19.91
N ILE A 476 -18.96 -2.56 -19.83
CA ILE A 476 -19.41 -1.97 -18.55
C ILE A 476 -20.39 -2.95 -17.91
N LEU A 477 -20.02 -3.53 -16.77
CA LEU A 477 -20.85 -4.54 -16.10
C LEU A 477 -21.89 -3.92 -15.18
N SER A 478 -21.51 -2.88 -14.43
CA SER A 478 -22.37 -2.20 -13.46
C SER A 478 -21.80 -0.84 -13.11
N ILE A 479 -22.67 0.07 -12.67
CA ILE A 479 -22.28 1.33 -12.04
C ILE A 479 -22.90 1.37 -10.65
N GLN A 480 -22.10 1.72 -9.65
CA GLN A 480 -22.57 1.95 -8.30
C GLN A 480 -22.50 3.44 -7.97
N SER A 481 -23.64 3.99 -7.55
CA SER A 481 -23.80 5.38 -7.17
C SER A 481 -23.73 5.52 -5.67
N HIS A 482 -22.81 6.34 -5.18
CA HIS A 482 -22.63 6.60 -3.75
C HIS A 482 -22.53 8.09 -3.49
N LYS A 483 -22.96 8.52 -2.30
CA LYS A 483 -22.57 9.83 -1.78
C LYS A 483 -21.09 9.77 -1.39
N THR A 484 -20.32 10.80 -1.75
CA THR A 484 -18.86 10.81 -1.56
C THR A 484 -18.48 10.62 -0.09
N LYS A 485 -19.18 11.29 0.83
CA LYS A 485 -18.94 11.19 2.29
C LYS A 485 -19.30 9.82 2.86
N ASP A 486 -20.36 9.20 2.37
CA ASP A 486 -20.82 7.88 2.84
C ASP A 486 -19.82 6.81 2.41
N LEU A 487 -19.36 6.85 1.15
CA LEU A 487 -18.34 5.93 0.65
C LEU A 487 -17.00 6.12 1.38
N SER A 488 -16.61 7.36 1.67
CA SER A 488 -15.42 7.67 2.48
C SER A 488 -15.48 6.95 3.83
N THR A 489 -16.63 7.04 4.52
CA THR A 489 -16.85 6.40 5.82
C THR A 489 -16.84 4.87 5.70
N GLN A 490 -17.49 4.32 4.67
CA GLN A 490 -17.55 2.87 4.43
C GLN A 490 -16.17 2.24 4.22
N ILE A 491 -15.27 2.97 3.57
CA ILE A 491 -13.91 2.50 3.25
C ILE A 491 -12.92 2.72 4.43
N GLY A 492 -13.35 3.43 5.48
CA GLY A 492 -12.50 3.74 6.63
C GLY A 492 -11.62 4.97 6.43
N LEU A 493 -11.93 5.81 5.44
CA LEU A 493 -11.26 7.07 5.17
C LEU A 493 -11.95 8.20 5.95
N LYS A 494 -11.39 8.54 7.11
CA LYS A 494 -11.94 9.58 8.00
C LYS A 494 -11.61 10.98 7.51
N TYR A 495 -12.63 11.84 7.42
CA TYR A 495 -12.49 13.18 6.86
C TYR A 495 -11.47 14.04 7.63
N GLU A 496 -11.48 14.00 8.95
CA GLU A 496 -10.54 14.73 9.82
C GLU A 496 -9.09 14.28 9.62
N ASN A 497 -8.91 12.97 9.42
CA ASN A 497 -7.59 12.36 9.30
C ASN A 497 -6.91 12.72 7.97
N ILE A 498 -7.66 12.71 6.88
CA ILE A 498 -7.21 13.12 5.54
C ILE A 498 -6.51 14.49 5.60
N TRP A 499 -7.20 15.47 6.18
CA TRP A 499 -6.70 16.83 6.30
C TRP A 499 -5.57 16.95 7.32
N GLY A 500 -5.62 16.17 8.41
CA GLY A 500 -4.55 16.10 9.40
C GLY A 500 -3.24 15.54 8.86
N ILE A 501 -3.30 14.51 8.01
CA ILE A 501 -2.13 13.96 7.31
C ILE A 501 -1.53 15.02 6.39
N LEU A 502 -2.37 15.67 5.58
CA LEU A 502 -1.91 16.71 4.66
C LEU A 502 -1.25 17.87 5.41
N LYS A 503 -1.90 18.38 6.47
CA LYS A 503 -1.34 19.46 7.30
C LYS A 503 0.00 19.06 7.92
N PHE A 504 0.09 17.85 8.47
CA PHE A 504 1.31 17.37 9.11
C PHE A 504 2.49 17.28 8.13
N ILE A 505 2.25 16.80 6.90
CA ILE A 505 3.28 16.76 5.85
C ILE A 505 3.69 18.19 5.47
N ILE A 506 2.73 19.10 5.28
CA ILE A 506 3.00 20.50 4.95
C ILE A 506 3.81 21.22 6.05
N ASP A 507 3.50 20.98 7.32
CA ASP A 507 4.26 21.57 8.43
C ASP A 507 5.73 21.11 8.40
N ASN A 508 5.99 19.82 8.16
CA ASN A 508 7.36 19.30 8.03
C ASN A 508 8.13 19.92 6.85
N ILE A 509 7.44 20.23 5.75
CA ILE A 509 8.04 20.93 4.60
C ILE A 509 8.26 22.42 4.93
N SER A 510 7.31 23.06 5.61
CA SER A 510 7.37 24.49 5.95
C SER A 510 8.52 24.83 6.88
N ASP A 511 8.90 23.90 7.77
CA ASP A 511 10.01 24.08 8.70
C ASP A 511 11.40 24.04 8.02
N ARG A 512 11.46 23.69 6.73
CA ARG A 512 12.71 23.61 5.96
C ARG A 512 13.08 24.95 5.32
N PRO A 513 14.37 25.21 5.07
CA PRO A 513 14.80 26.43 4.39
C PRO A 513 14.23 26.52 2.96
N ASP A 514 14.43 27.65 2.31
CA ASP A 514 14.05 27.79 0.91
C ASP A 514 14.93 26.90 0.02
N GLY A 515 14.33 26.32 -1.01
CA GLY A 515 15.01 25.36 -1.87
C GLY A 515 14.06 24.41 -2.58
N LYS A 516 14.66 23.46 -3.30
CA LYS A 516 13.97 22.36 -3.96
C LYS A 516 14.08 21.10 -3.13
N TYR A 517 12.95 20.41 -3.03
CA TYR A 517 12.84 19.17 -2.30
C TYR A 517 12.12 18.12 -3.13
N VAL A 518 12.36 16.85 -2.81
CA VAL A 518 11.62 15.73 -3.35
C VAL A 518 11.05 14.95 -2.17
N ILE A 519 9.72 14.85 -2.11
CA ILE A 519 9.07 13.92 -1.17
C ILE A 519 8.82 12.60 -1.90
N LEU A 520 9.32 11.51 -1.33
CA LEU A 520 9.30 10.19 -1.95
C LEU A 520 8.74 9.15 -0.99
N LYS A 521 7.79 8.34 -1.48
CA LYS A 521 7.34 7.14 -0.78
C LYS A 521 8.37 6.05 -0.95
N ASP A 522 8.93 5.57 0.15
CA ASP A 522 9.95 4.51 0.14
C ASP A 522 9.35 3.24 -0.47
N PRO A 523 9.99 2.64 -1.48
CA PRO A 523 9.51 1.42 -2.10
C PRO A 523 9.29 0.27 -1.09
N LEU A 524 10.26 0.03 -0.21
CA LEU A 524 10.35 -1.12 0.69
C LEU A 524 9.77 -0.84 2.08
N LYS A 525 9.95 0.37 2.60
CA LYS A 525 9.51 0.76 3.95
C LYS A 525 8.21 1.57 3.90
N SER A 526 7.39 1.44 4.92
CA SER A 526 6.15 2.22 5.09
C SER A 526 6.42 3.61 5.67
N LEU A 527 7.08 4.46 4.89
CA LEU A 527 7.42 5.84 5.26
C LEU A 527 7.52 6.75 4.02
N LEU A 528 7.42 8.06 4.24
CA LEU A 528 7.86 9.07 3.27
C LEU A 528 9.23 9.61 3.68
N ARG A 529 10.08 9.90 2.70
CA ARG A 529 11.31 10.67 2.89
C ARG A 529 11.21 12.00 2.18
N LEU A 530 11.61 13.07 2.86
CA LEU A 530 11.85 14.37 2.26
C LEU A 530 13.35 14.50 2.00
N TYR A 531 13.72 14.67 0.74
CA TYR A 531 15.08 14.91 0.30
C TYR A 531 15.25 16.38 -0.09
N CYS A 532 16.35 17.01 0.32
CA CYS A 532 16.82 18.26 -0.26
C CYS A 532 17.74 17.94 -1.45
N THR A 533 17.45 18.50 -2.62
CA THR A 533 18.21 18.18 -3.84
C THR A 533 19.48 19.02 -4.00
N HIS A 534 19.61 20.12 -3.25
CA HIS A 534 20.71 21.11 -3.37
C HIS A 534 20.91 21.66 -4.79
N GLU A 535 19.89 21.54 -5.63
CA GLU A 535 19.89 22.06 -6.99
C GLU A 535 19.35 23.49 -6.99
N ASP A 536 20.25 24.46 -7.16
CA ASP A 536 19.88 25.83 -7.51
C ASP A 536 19.41 25.84 -8.97
N ASP A 537 18.08 25.93 -9.21
CA ASP A 537 17.42 26.54 -10.40
C ASP A 537 15.97 26.07 -10.65
#